data_AF-A0A8J7XCJ6-F1
#
_entry.id   AF-A0A8J7XCJ6-F1
#
_cell.length_a   1.000
_cell.length_b   1.000
_cell.length_c   1.000
_cell.angle_alpha   90.00
_cell.angle_beta   90.00
_cell.angle_gamma   90.00
#
_symmetry.space_group_name_H-M   'P 1'
#
loop_
_entity.id
_entity.type
_entity.pdbx_description
1 polymer ?
#
loop_
_entity_poly.entity_id
_entity_poly.type
_entity_poly.pdbx_seq_one_letter_code
_entity_poly.pdbx_strand_id
1 'polypeptide(L)'
;MIDELKNFEELEEHIGNSNLTYREAILDYYKKLGERMGFTVRENFSVIKNGVNSGKLDIIWIEPNITFITEFGKLDDILKHLWKIVEFSPSLAVLLLSSKSECRAEKVSELIEKSDITREAKNRFLILDVTEKKVIREP
;
A
#
# COMPACT_ATOMS: atom_id res chain seq x y z
N MET A 1 -11.16 10.12 -4.67
CA MET A 1 -9.87 9.40 -4.82
C MET A 1 -9.65 8.47 -3.65
N ILE A 2 -9.50 8.95 -2.40
CA ILE A 2 -9.44 8.06 -1.23
C ILE A 2 -10.70 7.18 -1.13
N ASP A 3 -11.87 7.72 -1.49
CA ASP A 3 -13.12 6.94 -1.51
C ASP A 3 -13.09 5.75 -2.50
N GLU A 4 -12.45 5.92 -3.66
CA GLU A 4 -12.25 4.83 -4.63
C GLU A 4 -11.30 3.76 -4.07
N LEU A 5 -10.24 4.20 -3.37
CA LEU A 5 -9.26 3.33 -2.76
C LEU A 5 -9.82 2.48 -1.61
N LYS A 6 -10.88 2.96 -0.93
CA LYS A 6 -11.54 2.26 0.18
C LYS A 6 -12.81 1.53 -0.23
N ASN A 7 -13.06 1.37 -1.54
CA ASN A 7 -14.20 0.60 -2.04
C ASN A 7 -13.99 -0.92 -1.84
N PHE A 8 -14.20 -1.38 -0.61
CA PHE A 8 -13.98 -2.77 -0.23
C PHE A 8 -14.98 -3.74 -0.88
N GLU A 9 -16.17 -3.28 -1.24
CA GLU A 9 -17.18 -4.09 -1.92
C GLU A 9 -16.71 -4.44 -3.34
N GLU A 10 -16.27 -3.45 -4.11
CA GLU A 10 -15.73 -3.68 -5.45
C GLU A 10 -14.44 -4.52 -5.42
N LEU A 11 -13.57 -4.28 -4.42
CA LEU A 11 -12.37 -5.11 -4.22
C LEU A 11 -12.74 -6.58 -3.94
N GLU A 12 -13.72 -6.84 -3.08
CA GLU A 12 -14.16 -8.20 -2.76
C GLU A 12 -14.79 -8.89 -3.97
N GLU A 13 -15.65 -8.17 -4.72
CA GLU A 13 -16.22 -8.67 -5.97
C GLU A 13 -15.11 -9.04 -6.97
N HIS A 14 -14.10 -8.20 -7.12
CA HIS A 14 -12.96 -8.46 -8.00
C HIS A 14 -12.17 -9.70 -7.55
N ILE A 15 -11.89 -9.84 -6.25
CA ILE A 15 -11.20 -11.01 -5.70
C ILE A 15 -12.03 -12.28 -5.90
N GLY A 16 -13.34 -12.24 -5.66
CA GLY A 16 -14.23 -13.39 -5.80
C GLY A 16 -14.39 -13.89 -7.24
N ASN A 17 -14.24 -13.00 -8.22
CA ASN A 17 -14.30 -13.32 -9.64
C ASN A 17 -12.92 -13.65 -10.26
N SER A 18 -11.84 -13.59 -9.48
CA SER A 18 -10.47 -13.79 -9.96
C SER A 18 -9.98 -15.23 -9.74
N ASN A 19 -9.17 -15.73 -10.67
CA ASN A 19 -8.44 -16.99 -10.53
C ASN A 19 -7.03 -16.79 -9.92
N LEU A 20 -6.68 -15.57 -9.54
CA LEU A 20 -5.38 -15.23 -8.95
C LEU A 20 -5.32 -15.59 -7.46
N THR A 21 -4.11 -15.65 -6.91
CA THR A 21 -3.98 -15.73 -5.45
C THR A 21 -4.54 -14.46 -4.78
N TYR A 22 -4.93 -14.54 -3.50
CA TYR A 22 -5.53 -13.42 -2.79
C TYR A 22 -4.69 -12.12 -2.89
N ARG A 23 -3.36 -12.24 -2.73
CA ARG A 23 -2.44 -11.11 -2.86
C ARG A 23 -2.41 -10.54 -4.29
N GLU A 24 -2.28 -11.41 -5.28
CA GLU A 24 -2.24 -11.01 -6.69
C GLU A 24 -3.56 -10.38 -7.15
N ALA A 25 -4.70 -10.88 -6.67
CA ALA A 25 -6.01 -10.33 -6.97
C ALA A 25 -6.17 -8.90 -6.41
N ILE A 26 -5.66 -8.64 -5.20
CA ILE A 26 -5.64 -7.30 -4.62
C ILE A 26 -4.78 -6.35 -5.48
N LEU A 27 -3.57 -6.79 -5.87
CA LEU A 27 -2.69 -5.98 -6.71
C LEU A 27 -3.31 -5.72 -8.09
N ASP A 28 -3.88 -6.74 -8.73
CA ASP A 28 -4.59 -6.62 -10.01
C ASP A 28 -5.76 -5.63 -9.93
N TYR A 29 -6.52 -5.65 -8.83
CA TYR A 29 -7.58 -4.66 -8.59
C TYR A 29 -7.05 -3.23 -8.58
N TYR A 30 -6.05 -2.92 -7.75
CA TYR A 30 -5.52 -1.54 -7.67
C TYR A 30 -4.79 -1.11 -8.93
N LYS A 31 -4.23 -2.05 -9.69
CA LYS A 31 -3.70 -1.78 -11.03
C LYS A 31 -4.81 -1.34 -11.98
N LYS A 32 -5.86 -2.16 -12.12
CA LYS A 32 -7.01 -1.87 -12.99
C LYS A 32 -7.74 -0.60 -12.57
N LEU A 33 -7.85 -0.34 -11.26
CA LEU A 33 -8.41 0.90 -10.75
C LEU A 33 -7.61 2.11 -11.26
N GLY A 34 -6.29 2.10 -11.12
CA GLY A 34 -5.44 3.18 -11.63
C GLY A 34 -5.57 3.37 -13.14
N GLU A 35 -5.59 2.28 -13.91
CA GLU A 35 -5.77 2.32 -15.37
C GLU A 35 -7.15 2.88 -15.77
N ARG A 36 -8.25 2.46 -15.10
CA ARG A 36 -9.61 2.99 -15.33
C ARG A 36 -9.72 4.48 -15.00
N MET A 37 -8.94 4.95 -14.04
CA MET A 37 -8.85 6.37 -13.68
C MET A 37 -7.95 7.18 -14.63
N GLY A 38 -7.33 6.54 -15.63
CA GLY A 38 -6.48 7.18 -16.62
C GLY A 38 -5.02 7.38 -16.18
N PHE A 39 -4.57 6.71 -15.11
CA PHE A 39 -3.22 6.84 -14.60
C PHE A 39 -2.26 5.84 -15.24
N THR A 40 -1.01 6.25 -15.40
CA THR A 40 0.06 5.31 -15.74
C THR A 40 0.40 4.47 -14.52
N VAL A 41 0.28 3.14 -14.64
CA VAL A 41 0.56 2.19 -13.57
C VAL A 41 1.84 1.43 -13.88
N ARG A 42 2.70 1.25 -12.87
CA ARG A 42 3.91 0.40 -12.94
C ARG A 42 3.94 -0.58 -11.78
N GLU A 43 4.32 -1.81 -12.09
CA GLU A 43 4.52 -2.87 -11.11
C GLU A 43 5.99 -3.05 -10.78
N ASN A 44 6.30 -3.57 -9.59
CA ASN A 44 7.65 -3.98 -9.20
C ASN A 44 8.70 -2.87 -9.36
N PHE A 45 8.31 -1.63 -9.08
CA PHE A 45 9.15 -0.45 -9.30
C PHE A 45 10.29 -0.40 -8.29
N SER A 46 11.53 -0.31 -8.79
CA SER A 46 12.73 -0.25 -7.94
C SER A 46 12.90 1.15 -7.32
N VAL A 47 13.04 1.20 -6.00
CA VAL A 47 13.38 2.41 -5.25
C VAL A 47 14.90 2.52 -5.19
N ILE A 48 15.46 3.43 -5.99
CA ILE A 48 16.89 3.68 -6.05
C ILE A 48 17.16 5.14 -5.69
N LYS A 49 17.97 5.38 -4.65
CA LYS A 49 18.36 6.73 -4.21
C LYS A 49 19.84 6.76 -3.89
N ASN A 50 20.54 7.75 -4.43
CA ASN A 50 22.00 7.91 -4.26
C ASN A 50 22.80 6.63 -4.59
N GLY A 51 22.35 5.86 -5.60
CA GLY A 51 22.98 4.61 -6.00
C GLY A 51 22.65 3.38 -5.12
N VAL A 52 21.87 3.55 -4.06
CA VAL A 52 21.42 2.45 -3.18
C VAL A 52 20.04 1.98 -3.61
N ASN A 53 19.89 0.67 -3.85
CA ASN A 53 18.61 0.04 -4.13
C ASN A 53 17.95 -0.41 -2.81
N SER A 54 16.87 0.27 -2.42
CA SER A 54 16.11 -0.02 -1.19
C SER A 54 15.09 -1.14 -1.38
N GLY A 55 14.95 -1.69 -2.59
CA GLY A 55 14.01 -2.76 -2.94
C GLY A 55 12.93 -2.28 -3.90
N LYS A 56 11.85 -3.07 -4.01
CA LYS A 56 10.74 -2.81 -4.93
C LYS A 56 9.45 -2.44 -4.21
N LEU A 57 8.68 -1.57 -4.85
CA LEU A 57 7.28 -1.25 -4.55
C LEU A 57 6.37 -2.13 -5.42
N ASP A 58 5.22 -2.55 -4.87
CA ASP A 58 4.36 -3.50 -5.58
C ASP A 58 3.72 -2.81 -6.79
N ILE A 59 3.06 -1.66 -6.56
CA ILE A 59 2.44 -0.83 -7.60
C ILE A 59 2.73 0.65 -7.35
N ILE A 60 2.92 1.39 -8.43
CA ILE A 60 2.97 2.86 -8.43
C ILE A 60 2.03 3.38 -9.52
N TRP A 61 1.17 4.32 -9.14
CA TRP A 61 0.52 5.24 -10.06
C TRP A 61 1.44 6.46 -10.20
N ILE A 62 1.79 6.88 -11.42
CA ILE A 62 2.82 7.91 -11.63
C ILE A 62 2.23 9.33 -11.47
N GLU A 63 1.03 9.56 -11.97
CA GLU A 63 0.36 10.87 -11.97
C GLU A 63 -1.14 10.64 -11.68
N PRO A 64 -1.57 10.67 -10.40
CA PRO A 64 -0.84 11.10 -9.19
C PRO A 64 0.17 10.06 -8.68
N ASN A 65 1.21 10.53 -7.99
CA ASN A 65 2.25 9.68 -7.38
C ASN A 65 1.74 8.92 -6.14
N ILE A 66 1.05 7.81 -6.38
CA ILE A 66 0.47 6.94 -5.35
C ILE A 66 1.18 5.59 -5.38
N THR A 67 1.67 5.16 -4.23
CA THR A 67 2.37 3.88 -4.08
C THR A 67 1.52 2.91 -3.28
N PHE A 68 1.48 1.65 -3.73
CA PHE A 68 0.81 0.56 -3.04
C PHE A 68 1.82 -0.49 -2.61
N ILE A 69 1.62 -0.98 -1.39
CA ILE A 69 2.33 -2.13 -0.86
C ILE A 69 1.32 -3.06 -0.21
N THR A 70 1.42 -4.34 -0.54
CA THR A 70 0.75 -5.45 0.12
C THR A 70 1.73 -6.15 1.05
N GLU A 71 1.40 -6.27 2.34
CA GLU A 71 2.22 -7.03 3.29
C GLU A 71 1.34 -7.82 4.26
N PHE A 72 1.57 -9.14 4.29
CA PHE A 72 0.84 -10.11 5.11
C PHE A 72 1.76 -10.95 6.02
N GLY A 73 3.04 -10.60 6.07
CA GLY A 73 4.10 -11.32 6.75
C GLY A 73 4.47 -10.72 8.09
N LYS A 74 5.79 -10.67 8.36
CA LYS A 74 6.35 -10.35 9.68
C LYS A 74 6.59 -8.86 9.86
N LEU A 75 6.79 -8.45 11.10
CA LEU A 75 7.13 -7.07 11.46
C LEU A 75 8.36 -6.53 10.68
N ASP A 76 9.41 -7.34 10.54
CA ASP A 76 10.62 -6.92 9.83
C ASP A 76 10.36 -6.57 8.37
N ASP A 77 9.44 -7.27 7.72
CA ASP A 77 9.10 -7.01 6.33
C ASP A 77 8.29 -5.71 6.22
N ILE A 78 7.35 -5.49 7.14
CA ILE A 78 6.62 -4.22 7.25
C ILE A 78 7.59 -3.05 7.45
N LEU A 79 8.59 -3.17 8.32
CA LEU A 79 9.58 -2.11 8.54
C LEU A 79 10.38 -1.81 7.27
N LYS A 80 10.80 -2.83 6.50
CA LYS A 80 11.45 -2.63 5.19
C LYS A 80 10.52 -1.92 4.22
N HIS A 81 9.23 -2.25 4.22
CA HIS A 81 8.23 -1.60 3.38
C HIS A 81 8.02 -0.13 3.75
N LEU A 82 7.90 0.20 5.04
CA LEU A 82 7.82 1.57 5.52
C LEU A 82 9.06 2.38 5.12
N TRP A 83 10.26 1.80 5.28
CA TRP A 83 11.51 2.45 4.88
C TRP A 83 11.54 2.77 3.37
N LYS A 84 11.17 1.80 2.53
CA LYS A 84 11.06 2.01 1.07
C LYS A 84 10.13 3.16 0.70
N ILE A 85 8.98 3.25 1.37
CA ILE A 85 8.00 4.32 1.14
C ILE A 85 8.59 5.68 1.52
N VAL A 86 9.24 5.77 2.69
CA VAL A 86 9.88 7.01 3.14
C VAL A 86 10.96 7.44 2.15
N GLU A 87 11.77 6.50 1.65
CA GLU A 87 12.82 6.80 0.67
C GLU A 87 12.25 7.24 -0.69
N PHE A 88 11.19 6.59 -1.15
CA PHE A 88 10.52 6.92 -2.41
C PHE A 88 9.72 8.24 -2.32
N SER A 89 9.22 8.59 -1.13
CA SER A 89 8.50 9.83 -0.85
C SER A 89 7.30 10.08 -1.79
N PRO A 90 6.31 9.17 -1.88
CA PRO A 90 5.13 9.38 -2.71
C PRO A 90 4.22 10.49 -2.16
N SER A 91 3.27 10.95 -2.96
CA SER A 91 2.20 11.85 -2.50
C SER A 91 1.21 11.14 -1.59
N LEU A 92 0.95 9.86 -1.85
CA LEU A 92 0.15 8.97 -1.00
C LEU A 92 0.77 7.57 -1.00
N ALA A 93 0.86 6.95 0.16
CA ALA A 93 1.30 5.58 0.35
C ALA A 93 0.14 4.74 0.92
N VAL A 94 -0.31 3.78 0.13
CA VAL A 94 -1.40 2.86 0.49
C VAL A 94 -0.79 1.54 0.98
N LEU A 95 -0.96 1.26 2.26
CA LEU A 95 -0.58 0.00 2.88
C LEU A 95 -1.79 -0.92 2.95
N LEU A 96 -1.72 -2.01 2.20
CA LEU A 96 -2.75 -3.03 2.10
C LEU A 96 -2.34 -4.20 3.00
N LEU A 97 -2.92 -4.24 4.19
CA LEU A 97 -2.62 -5.23 5.22
C LEU A 97 -3.77 -6.23 5.35
N SER A 98 -3.48 -7.39 5.94
CA SER A 98 -4.49 -8.38 6.31
C SER A 98 -4.46 -8.58 7.81
N SER A 99 -5.63 -8.71 8.43
CA SER A 99 -5.76 -9.10 9.85
C SER A 99 -5.13 -10.47 10.18
N LYS A 100 -4.84 -11.28 9.15
CA LYS A 100 -4.15 -12.58 9.28
C LYS A 100 -2.62 -12.48 9.32
N SER A 101 -2.06 -11.29 9.11
CA SER A 101 -0.62 -11.06 9.23
C SER A 101 -0.14 -11.20 10.68
N GLU A 102 1.16 -11.51 10.88
CA GLU A 102 1.73 -11.59 12.23
C GLU A 102 1.70 -10.23 12.96
N CYS A 103 1.64 -9.12 12.20
CA CYS A 103 1.58 -7.78 12.73
C CYS A 103 0.27 -7.09 12.33
N ARG A 104 -0.63 -6.91 13.30
CA ARG A 104 -1.93 -6.27 13.09
C ARG A 104 -1.78 -4.86 12.50
N ALA A 105 -2.73 -4.47 11.66
CA ALA A 105 -2.70 -3.19 10.98
C ALA A 105 -2.71 -1.98 11.95
N GLU A 106 -3.40 -2.08 13.09
CA GLU A 106 -3.34 -1.07 14.16
C GLU A 106 -1.92 -0.89 14.69
N LYS A 107 -1.14 -1.99 14.80
CA LYS A 107 0.24 -1.92 15.27
C LYS A 107 1.13 -1.19 14.28
N VAL A 108 0.88 -1.36 12.98
CA VAL A 108 1.59 -0.62 11.93
C VAL A 108 1.29 0.88 12.03
N SER A 109 0.03 1.25 12.25
CA SER A 109 -0.35 2.65 12.48
C SER A 109 0.36 3.25 13.70
N GLU A 110 0.42 2.53 14.82
CA GLU A 110 1.19 2.95 16.00
C GLU A 110 2.68 3.13 15.72
N LEU A 111 3.29 2.24 14.93
CA LEU A 111 4.71 2.31 14.58
C LEU A 111 5.00 3.56 13.75
N ILE A 112 4.16 3.88 12.78
CA ILE A 112 4.27 5.12 11.98
C ILE A 112 4.16 6.33 12.91
N GLU A 113 3.18 6.35 13.81
CA GLU A 113 3.00 7.47 14.75
C GLU A 113 4.16 7.65 15.72
N LYS A 114 4.72 6.57 16.24
CA LYS A 114 5.83 6.60 17.19
C LYS A 114 7.21 6.78 16.54
N SER A 115 7.31 6.66 15.22
CA SER A 115 8.58 6.82 14.50
C SER A 115 9.07 8.27 14.46
N ASP A 116 10.37 8.44 14.25
CA ASP A 116 11.02 9.76 14.12
C ASP A 116 10.84 10.41 12.73
N ILE A 117 10.02 9.82 11.85
CA ILE A 117 9.77 10.42 10.53
C ILE A 117 9.00 11.74 10.69
N THR A 118 9.16 12.65 9.72
CA THR A 118 8.50 13.96 9.78
C THR A 118 6.97 13.83 9.81
N ARG A 119 6.29 14.78 10.45
CA ARG A 119 4.82 14.81 10.49
C ARG A 119 4.21 14.81 9.08
N GLU A 120 4.83 15.52 8.15
CA GLU A 120 4.42 15.52 6.75
C GLU A 120 4.51 14.13 6.12
N ALA A 121 5.56 13.35 6.41
CA ALA A 121 5.67 11.98 5.92
C ALA A 121 4.62 11.06 6.55
N LYS A 122 4.30 11.22 7.85
CA LYS A 122 3.24 10.46 8.54
C LYS A 122 1.87 10.68 7.90
N ASN A 123 1.58 11.91 7.47
CA ASN A 123 0.31 12.30 6.83
C ASN A 123 0.22 11.86 5.36
N ARG A 124 1.06 10.93 4.90
CA ARG A 124 0.96 10.36 3.54
C ARG A 124 0.48 8.90 3.56
N PHE A 125 0.29 8.31 4.73
CA PHE A 125 -0.06 6.90 4.85
C PHE A 125 -1.59 6.70 4.94
N LEU A 126 -2.14 5.96 3.98
CA LEU A 126 -3.45 5.33 4.05
C LEU A 126 -3.23 3.85 4.40
N ILE A 127 -3.81 3.38 5.49
CA ILE A 127 -3.68 1.98 5.94
C ILE A 127 -5.03 1.31 5.85
N LEU A 128 -5.12 0.28 5.03
CA LEU A 128 -6.33 -0.50 4.79
C LEU A 128 -6.11 -1.93 5.28
N ASP A 129 -7.00 -2.41 6.15
CA ASP A 129 -7.15 -3.84 6.40
C ASP A 129 -8.15 -4.40 5.39
N VAL A 130 -7.62 -5.09 4.38
CA VAL A 130 -8.41 -5.64 3.27
C VAL A 130 -9.20 -6.88 3.66
N THR A 131 -8.87 -7.52 4.79
CA THR A 131 -9.60 -8.69 5.29
C THR A 131 -10.79 -8.27 6.14
N GLU A 132 -10.59 -7.29 7.03
CA GLU A 132 -11.65 -6.75 7.90
C GLU A 132 -12.46 -5.62 7.23
N LYS A 133 -12.10 -5.23 6.00
CA LYS A 133 -12.73 -4.14 5.23
C LYS A 133 -12.75 -2.84 6.01
N LYS A 134 -11.61 -2.51 6.62
CA LYS A 134 -11.49 -1.42 7.58
C LYS A 134 -10.38 -0.46 7.19
N VAL A 135 -10.69 0.83 7.27
CA VAL A 135 -9.68 1.89 7.20
C VAL A 135 -9.09 2.08 8.60
N ILE A 136 -7.78 1.87 8.72
CA ILE A 136 -7.06 1.93 10.01
C ILE A 136 -6.49 3.33 10.25
N ARG A 137 -6.11 4.00 9.15
CA ARG A 137 -5.53 5.34 9.15
C ARG A 137 -5.84 6.02 7.84
N GLU A 138 -6.21 7.29 7.89
CA GLU A 138 -6.27 8.20 6.74
C GLU A 138 -5.20 9.31 6.84
N PRO A 139 -4.68 9.81 5.70
CA PRO A 139 -3.74 10.94 5.59
C PRO A 139 -4.18 12.24 6.28
#